data_AF-A0A949CHZ1-F1
#
_entry.id   AF-A0A949CHZ1-F1
#
_cell.length_a   1.000
_cell.length_b   1.000
_cell.length_c   1.000
_cell.angle_alpha   90.00
_cell.angle_beta   90.00
_cell.angle_gamma   90.00
#
_symmetry.space_group_name_H-M   'P 1'
#
loop_
_entity.id
_entity.type
_entity.pdbx_description
1 polymer ?
#
loop_
_entity_poly.entity_id
_entity_poly.type
_entity_poly.pdbx_seq_one_letter_code
_entity_poly.pdbx_strand_id
1 'polypeptide(L)'
;MYLSCTQAISILLGYFFITGTTPAWGGNSAENAFLQTLLDRLESNQPMESAKALETCTKLEVSSPALPIVAQALSLIFIDEGNYSQAWKILSQAEKGLSSASQTTQVGHGRIKLYLSLQAGKQDLCDEQFRTVVKLALPKDLRTSDRQALGTMIGWTLALNEANREQPLLKPETVDRIGPILEQSGNRALISAIEQTRTQAGESVDDFNRAIDDLKDKTPEEVERMKQDAETVWNEAKMRYDETSQQLREGKKSERELKSIRRNLLRQNSNLENELKKPTPGFPVEPREPKEPRRPNVQLGDRNYETEMREYRREMRAYERGLSDFRNQAADYPQRLAAWQQRDQIRRANLMAQQQQLHPALTKNQQQLDSCKMELDAIFIREQEQKKRSQVAQGTLAVLQLASKHLQDIKRDTRFAIRPSMFPILQYEEEVTRLKSAYRSLGNGEQQPNE
;
A
#
# COMPACT_ATOMS: atom_id res chain seq x y z
N MET A 1 18.53 -6.44 -40.96
CA MET A 1 17.58 -7.39 -40.34
C MET A 1 17.36 -6.95 -38.91
N TYR A 2 16.29 -6.19 -38.67
CA TYR A 2 15.93 -5.71 -37.33
C TYR A 2 14.74 -6.53 -36.85
N LEU A 3 14.95 -7.31 -35.79
CA LEU A 3 13.87 -7.94 -35.04
C LEU A 3 13.04 -6.85 -34.37
N SER A 4 11.72 -6.91 -34.53
CA SER A 4 10.78 -5.96 -33.95
C SER A 4 10.77 -6.07 -32.42
N CYS A 5 10.66 -4.94 -31.72
CA CYS A 5 10.58 -4.85 -30.25
C CYS A 5 9.53 -5.78 -29.62
N THR A 6 8.52 -6.23 -30.38
CA THR A 6 7.50 -7.19 -29.95
C THR A 6 8.02 -8.60 -29.71
N GLN A 7 9.06 -9.05 -30.43
CA GLN A 7 9.65 -10.38 -30.23
C GLN A 7 10.65 -10.40 -29.06
N ALA A 8 11.32 -9.29 -28.76
CA ALA A 8 12.19 -9.17 -27.58
C ALA A 8 11.40 -9.21 -26.26
N ILE A 9 10.18 -8.64 -26.24
CA ILE A 9 9.30 -8.64 -25.06
C ILE A 9 8.74 -10.04 -24.79
N SER A 10 8.46 -10.82 -25.85
CA SER A 10 7.96 -12.21 -25.71
C SER A 10 9.03 -13.15 -25.15
N ILE A 11 10.31 -12.92 -25.48
CA ILE A 11 11.44 -13.69 -24.93
C ILE A 11 11.75 -13.28 -23.48
N LEU A 12 11.60 -12.00 -23.12
CA LEU A 12 11.76 -11.53 -21.74
C LEU A 12 10.62 -11.96 -20.81
N LEU A 13 9.37 -12.01 -21.30
CA LEU A 13 8.24 -12.55 -20.52
C LEU A 13 8.30 -14.08 -20.41
N GLY A 14 8.82 -14.77 -21.42
CA GLY A 14 9.09 -16.22 -21.35
C GLY A 14 10.22 -16.59 -20.40
N TYR A 15 11.26 -15.75 -20.27
CA TYR A 15 12.39 -16.01 -19.35
C TYR A 15 12.06 -15.72 -17.87
N PHE A 16 11.15 -14.79 -17.59
CA PHE A 16 10.68 -14.53 -16.22
C PHE A 16 9.80 -15.66 -15.66
N PHE A 17 9.22 -16.51 -16.51
CA PHE A 17 8.39 -17.65 -16.08
C PHE A 17 9.18 -18.91 -15.71
N ILE A 18 10.47 -19.01 -16.04
CA ILE A 18 11.27 -20.25 -15.86
C ILE A 18 12.29 -20.14 -14.71
N THR A 19 12.54 -18.94 -14.17
CA THR A 19 13.45 -18.75 -13.03
C THR A 19 12.77 -18.06 -11.86
N GLY A 20 11.54 -18.47 -11.54
CA GLY A 20 10.98 -18.24 -10.22
C GLY A 20 11.73 -19.12 -9.23
N THR A 21 12.77 -18.58 -8.60
CA THR A 21 13.27 -19.13 -7.34
C THR A 21 12.11 -19.04 -6.36
N THR A 22 11.35 -20.13 -6.23
CA THR A 22 10.47 -20.37 -5.11
C THR A 22 11.34 -20.18 -3.87
N PRO A 23 11.06 -19.18 -3.03
CA PRO A 23 11.83 -19.09 -1.79
C PRO A 23 11.57 -20.40 -1.03
N ALA A 24 12.54 -20.90 -0.27
CA ALA A 24 12.37 -22.11 0.52
C ALA A 24 11.42 -21.81 1.68
N TRP A 25 10.14 -22.19 1.54
CA TRP A 25 9.07 -21.89 2.51
C TRP A 25 8.86 -23.14 3.37
N GLY A 26 8.75 -22.97 4.69
CA GLY A 26 8.57 -24.07 5.66
C GLY A 26 7.19 -24.74 5.65
N GLY A 27 6.44 -24.63 4.56
CA GLY A 27 5.15 -25.29 4.34
C GLY A 27 5.25 -26.37 3.27
N ASN A 28 4.36 -27.36 3.31
CA ASN A 28 4.30 -28.44 2.33
C ASN A 28 4.22 -27.85 0.91
N SER A 29 5.22 -28.09 0.04
CA SER A 29 5.40 -27.35 -1.22
C SER A 29 4.20 -27.44 -2.17
N ALA A 30 3.40 -28.50 -2.04
CA ALA A 30 2.17 -28.70 -2.78
C ALA A 30 1.03 -27.74 -2.36
N GLU A 31 0.92 -27.40 -1.06
CA GLU A 31 -0.12 -26.49 -0.56
C GLU A 31 0.09 -25.07 -1.06
N ASN A 32 1.35 -24.61 -1.02
CA ASN A 32 1.73 -23.29 -1.54
C ASN A 32 1.54 -23.20 -3.05
N ALA A 33 1.89 -24.25 -3.81
CA ALA A 33 1.65 -24.29 -5.25
C ALA A 33 0.15 -24.25 -5.59
N PHE A 34 -0.68 -24.99 -4.83
CA PHE A 34 -2.13 -24.98 -5.00
C PHE A 34 -2.73 -23.60 -4.70
N LEU A 35 -2.35 -22.99 -3.58
CA LEU A 35 -2.83 -21.67 -3.20
C LEU A 35 -2.41 -20.59 -4.21
N GLN A 36 -1.18 -20.65 -4.73
CA GLN A 36 -0.74 -19.76 -5.80
C GLN A 36 -1.62 -19.92 -7.04
N THR A 37 -1.95 -21.15 -7.43
CA THR A 37 -2.83 -21.42 -8.58
C THR A 37 -4.24 -20.82 -8.37
N LEU A 38 -4.78 -20.90 -7.14
CA LEU A 38 -6.06 -20.27 -6.81
C LEU A 38 -5.99 -18.74 -6.90
N LEU A 39 -4.91 -18.14 -6.39
CA LEU A 39 -4.72 -16.69 -6.45
C LEU A 39 -4.55 -16.21 -7.90
N ASP A 40 -3.81 -16.95 -8.73
CA ASP A 40 -3.64 -16.63 -10.14
C ASP A 40 -4.97 -16.73 -10.91
N ARG A 41 -5.84 -17.69 -10.55
CA ARG A 41 -7.21 -17.82 -11.06
C ARG A 41 -8.08 -16.59 -10.72
N LEU A 42 -8.00 -16.13 -9.47
CA LEU A 42 -8.76 -14.97 -9.01
C LEU A 42 -8.34 -13.69 -9.75
N GLU A 43 -7.09 -13.60 -10.23
CA GLU A 43 -6.61 -12.45 -11.00
C GLU A 43 -6.85 -12.53 -12.50
N SER A 44 -6.57 -13.68 -13.10
CA SER A 44 -6.59 -13.86 -14.55
C SER A 44 -7.98 -14.13 -15.12
N ASN A 45 -8.95 -14.34 -14.25
CA ASN A 45 -10.31 -14.78 -14.55
C ASN A 45 -10.43 -16.05 -15.44
N GLN A 46 -9.38 -16.88 -15.50
CA GLN A 46 -9.33 -18.08 -16.35
C GLN A 46 -10.21 -19.21 -15.81
N PRO A 47 -10.79 -20.10 -16.61
CA PRO A 47 -11.57 -21.22 -16.07
C PRO A 47 -10.70 -22.19 -15.25
N MET A 48 -11.18 -22.62 -14.08
CA MET A 48 -10.59 -23.70 -13.27
C MET A 48 -11.64 -24.80 -13.10
N GLU A 49 -11.20 -26.07 -13.08
CA GLU A 49 -12.09 -27.17 -12.71
C GLU A 49 -12.37 -27.11 -11.20
N SER A 50 -13.47 -26.46 -10.82
CA SER A 50 -13.87 -26.23 -9.42
C SER A 50 -14.00 -27.54 -8.62
N ALA A 51 -14.26 -28.67 -9.30
CA ALA A 51 -14.26 -30.01 -8.71
C ALA A 51 -12.87 -30.47 -8.22
N LYS A 52 -11.81 -30.28 -9.01
CA LYS A 52 -10.42 -30.61 -8.62
C LYS A 52 -9.93 -29.70 -7.50
N ALA A 53 -10.34 -28.44 -7.53
CA ALA A 53 -9.97 -27.45 -6.52
C ALA A 53 -10.65 -27.78 -5.17
N LEU A 54 -11.92 -28.18 -5.19
CA LEU A 54 -12.64 -28.67 -4.02
C LEU A 54 -11.99 -29.94 -3.45
N GLU A 55 -11.65 -30.92 -4.29
CA GLU A 55 -10.99 -32.16 -3.85
C GLU A 55 -9.68 -31.86 -3.13
N THR A 56 -8.88 -30.95 -3.67
CA THR A 56 -7.60 -30.55 -3.06
C THR A 56 -7.80 -29.84 -1.73
N CYS A 57 -8.79 -28.96 -1.61
CA CYS A 57 -9.13 -28.32 -0.33
C CYS A 57 -9.57 -29.32 0.74
N THR A 58 -10.34 -30.34 0.37
CA THR A 58 -10.80 -31.37 1.33
C THR A 58 -9.68 -32.29 1.82
N LYS A 59 -8.56 -32.34 1.10
CA LYS A 59 -7.36 -33.10 1.48
C LYS A 59 -6.43 -32.34 2.43
N LEU A 60 -6.64 -31.03 2.61
CA LEU A 60 -5.85 -30.23 3.55
C LEU A 60 -6.19 -30.63 4.99
N GLU A 61 -5.17 -30.71 5.83
CA GLU A 61 -5.36 -30.95 7.25
C GLU A 61 -6.10 -29.78 7.89
N VAL A 62 -7.01 -30.09 8.84
CA VAL A 62 -7.77 -29.07 9.59
C VAL A 62 -6.85 -28.13 10.37
N SER A 63 -5.67 -28.62 10.75
CA SER A 63 -4.59 -27.87 11.42
C SER A 63 -3.74 -27.01 10.48
N SER A 64 -3.89 -27.13 9.15
CA SER A 64 -3.05 -26.36 8.22
C SER A 64 -3.37 -24.86 8.34
N PRO A 65 -2.36 -24.00 8.57
CA PRO A 65 -2.55 -22.55 8.59
C PRO A 65 -2.93 -21.99 7.21
N ALA A 66 -2.74 -22.75 6.14
CA ALA A 66 -3.16 -22.40 4.79
C ALA A 66 -4.66 -22.63 4.55
N LEU A 67 -5.30 -23.56 5.29
CA LEU A 67 -6.70 -23.95 5.07
C LEU A 67 -7.67 -22.76 5.11
N PRO A 68 -7.60 -21.82 6.07
CA PRO A 68 -8.49 -20.65 6.07
C PRO A 68 -8.32 -19.73 4.86
N ILE A 69 -7.11 -19.63 4.29
CA ILE A 69 -6.84 -18.80 3.10
C ILE A 69 -7.33 -19.50 1.84
N VAL A 70 -7.05 -20.80 1.71
CA VAL A 70 -7.53 -21.64 0.60
C VAL A 70 -9.06 -21.64 0.57
N ALA A 71 -9.72 -21.80 1.72
CA ALA A 71 -11.17 -21.77 1.83
C ALA A 71 -11.75 -20.44 1.37
N GLN A 72 -11.16 -19.30 1.77
CA GLN A 72 -11.60 -17.99 1.30
C GLN A 72 -11.42 -17.81 -0.21
N ALA A 73 -10.27 -18.21 -0.76
CA ALA A 73 -10.01 -18.11 -2.20
C ALA A 73 -11.01 -18.96 -3.01
N LEU A 74 -11.27 -20.20 -2.59
CA LEU A 74 -12.26 -21.06 -3.23
C LEU A 74 -13.68 -20.52 -3.10
N SER A 75 -14.05 -19.99 -1.95
CA SER A 75 -15.38 -19.40 -1.77
C SER A 75 -15.59 -18.17 -2.66
N LEU A 76 -14.56 -17.36 -2.92
CA LEU A 76 -14.64 -16.28 -3.91
C LEU A 76 -14.87 -16.83 -5.33
N ILE A 77 -14.18 -17.90 -5.73
CA ILE A 77 -14.41 -18.57 -7.03
C ILE A 77 -15.85 -19.09 -7.11
N PHE A 78 -16.35 -19.76 -6.06
CA PHE A 78 -17.73 -20.25 -6.06
C PHE A 78 -18.76 -19.12 -6.04
N ILE A 79 -18.46 -17.97 -5.43
CA ILE A 79 -19.31 -16.78 -5.49
C ILE A 79 -19.35 -16.25 -6.93
N ASP A 80 -18.21 -16.15 -7.61
CA ASP A 80 -18.11 -15.75 -9.03
C ASP A 80 -18.92 -16.70 -9.95
N GLU A 81 -18.90 -18.00 -9.65
CA GLU A 81 -19.70 -19.03 -10.34
C GLU A 81 -21.19 -19.06 -9.92
N GLY A 82 -21.61 -18.25 -8.95
CA GLY A 82 -22.98 -18.25 -8.41
C GLY A 82 -23.34 -19.47 -7.53
N ASN A 83 -22.36 -20.28 -7.14
CA ASN A 83 -22.53 -21.47 -6.30
C ASN A 83 -22.38 -21.16 -4.80
N TYR A 84 -23.28 -20.34 -4.27
CA TYR A 84 -23.23 -19.84 -2.89
C TYR A 84 -23.27 -20.94 -1.81
N SER A 85 -23.93 -22.07 -2.08
CA SER A 85 -24.04 -23.19 -1.14
C SER A 85 -22.68 -23.86 -0.91
N GLN A 86 -21.91 -24.08 -1.99
CA GLN A 86 -20.55 -24.63 -1.88
C GLN A 86 -19.61 -23.63 -1.21
N ALA A 87 -19.70 -22.34 -1.56
CA ALA A 87 -18.92 -21.28 -0.92
C ALA A 87 -19.14 -21.26 0.61
N TRP A 88 -20.39 -21.40 1.06
CA TRP A 88 -20.73 -21.47 2.47
C TRP A 88 -20.15 -22.71 3.14
N LYS A 89 -20.34 -23.89 2.52
CA LYS A 89 -19.87 -25.18 3.06
C LYS A 89 -18.35 -25.18 3.30
N ILE A 90 -17.57 -24.68 2.34
CA ILE A 90 -16.12 -24.62 2.45
C ILE A 90 -15.67 -23.66 3.57
N LEU A 91 -16.27 -22.48 3.66
CA LEU A 91 -15.95 -21.54 4.73
C LEU A 91 -16.27 -22.14 6.10
N SER A 92 -17.45 -22.74 6.28
CA SER A 92 -17.83 -23.38 7.54
C SER A 92 -16.87 -24.51 7.95
N GLN A 93 -16.29 -25.25 7.00
CA GLN A 93 -15.29 -26.28 7.32
C GLN A 93 -13.98 -25.69 7.86
N ALA A 94 -13.55 -24.54 7.32
CA ALA A 94 -12.32 -23.87 7.72
C ALA A 94 -12.43 -23.07 9.03
N GLU A 95 -13.63 -22.93 9.59
CA GLU A 95 -13.91 -22.16 10.81
C GLU A 95 -13.13 -22.67 12.03
N LYS A 96 -12.87 -23.98 12.11
CA LYS A 96 -12.12 -24.59 13.21
C LYS A 96 -10.65 -24.11 13.29
N GLY A 97 -10.04 -23.78 12.15
CA GLY A 97 -8.67 -23.26 12.07
C GLY A 97 -8.59 -21.73 12.11
N LEU A 98 -9.73 -21.04 12.21
CA LEU A 98 -9.79 -19.59 12.06
C LEU A 98 -9.31 -18.84 13.32
N SER A 99 -9.50 -19.42 14.52
CA SER A 99 -9.09 -18.79 15.78
C SER A 99 -7.58 -18.59 15.90
N SER A 100 -6.79 -19.50 15.31
CA SER A 100 -5.33 -19.41 15.22
C SER A 100 -4.84 -18.62 14.00
N ALA A 101 -5.73 -18.20 13.10
CA ALA A 101 -5.36 -17.47 11.90
C ALA A 101 -5.11 -15.98 12.18
N SER A 102 -4.37 -15.33 11.28
CA SER A 102 -4.12 -13.89 11.35
C SER A 102 -5.43 -13.08 11.41
N GLN A 103 -5.41 -11.92 12.07
CA GLN A 103 -6.57 -11.02 12.15
C GLN A 103 -7.11 -10.66 10.76
N THR A 104 -6.23 -10.40 9.79
CA THR A 104 -6.61 -10.16 8.39
C THR A 104 -7.37 -11.34 7.79
N THR A 105 -6.96 -12.58 8.06
CA THR A 105 -7.67 -13.79 7.62
C THR A 105 -9.05 -13.91 8.27
N GLN A 106 -9.17 -13.59 9.55
CA GLN A 106 -10.46 -13.58 10.28
C GLN A 106 -11.43 -12.54 9.69
N VAL A 107 -10.93 -11.34 9.40
CA VAL A 107 -11.70 -10.27 8.74
C VAL A 107 -12.30 -10.75 7.42
N GLY A 108 -11.47 -11.35 6.56
CA GLY A 108 -11.94 -11.91 5.29
C GLY A 108 -13.03 -12.94 5.42
N HIS A 109 -12.82 -13.90 6.33
CA HIS A 109 -13.79 -14.94 6.58
C HIS A 109 -15.13 -14.35 7.03
N GLY A 110 -15.11 -13.41 7.98
CA GLY A 110 -16.31 -12.72 8.46
C GLY A 110 -17.03 -11.96 7.34
N ARG A 111 -16.27 -11.25 6.50
CA ARG A 111 -16.83 -10.51 5.35
C ARG A 111 -17.50 -11.45 4.34
N ILE A 112 -16.85 -12.53 3.94
CA ILE A 112 -17.45 -13.46 2.95
C ILE A 112 -18.67 -14.16 3.56
N LYS A 113 -18.63 -14.58 4.83
CA LYS A 113 -19.80 -15.17 5.51
C LYS A 113 -20.97 -14.19 5.62
N LEU A 114 -20.74 -12.94 5.98
CA LEU A 114 -21.79 -11.93 6.02
C LEU A 114 -22.39 -11.73 4.62
N TYR A 115 -21.56 -11.62 3.59
CA TYR A 115 -22.04 -11.51 2.21
C TYR A 115 -22.95 -12.68 1.81
N LEU A 116 -22.51 -13.93 2.09
CA LEU A 116 -23.31 -15.12 1.78
C LEU A 116 -24.61 -15.19 2.59
N SER A 117 -24.60 -14.74 3.84
CA SER A 117 -25.80 -14.69 4.70
C SER A 117 -26.82 -13.69 4.16
N LEU A 118 -26.35 -12.48 3.80
CA LEU A 118 -27.18 -11.46 3.17
C LEU A 118 -27.73 -11.96 1.82
N GLN A 119 -26.93 -12.70 1.04
CA GLN A 119 -27.36 -13.28 -0.23
C GLN A 119 -28.43 -14.37 -0.04
N ALA A 120 -28.38 -15.10 1.06
CA ALA A 120 -29.38 -16.12 1.41
C ALA A 120 -30.70 -15.53 1.93
N GLY A 121 -30.72 -14.25 2.33
CA GLY A 121 -31.90 -13.58 2.88
C GLY A 121 -32.39 -14.14 4.22
N LYS A 122 -31.52 -14.85 4.96
CA LYS A 122 -31.86 -15.46 6.25
C LYS A 122 -31.49 -14.50 7.39
N GLN A 123 -32.48 -13.74 7.87
CA GLN A 123 -32.29 -12.67 8.87
C GLN A 123 -31.49 -13.12 10.11
N ASP A 124 -31.77 -14.30 10.66
CA ASP A 124 -31.04 -14.83 11.83
C ASP A 124 -29.54 -15.03 11.57
N LEU A 125 -29.18 -15.56 10.40
CA LEU A 125 -27.78 -15.74 10.01
C LEU A 125 -27.12 -14.38 9.73
N CYS A 126 -27.84 -13.47 9.06
CA CYS A 126 -27.35 -12.11 8.82
C CYS A 126 -27.01 -11.41 10.12
N ASP A 127 -27.88 -11.45 11.12
CA ASP A 127 -27.65 -10.83 12.43
C ASP A 127 -26.41 -11.39 13.13
N GLU A 128 -26.25 -12.72 13.12
CA GLU A 128 -25.11 -13.39 13.74
C GLU A 128 -23.79 -12.97 13.06
N GLN A 129 -23.75 -13.03 11.73
CA GLN A 129 -22.54 -12.69 10.98
C GLN A 129 -22.26 -11.18 11.03
N PHE A 130 -23.29 -10.34 11.04
CA PHE A 130 -23.14 -8.89 11.13
C PHE A 130 -22.54 -8.48 12.48
N ARG A 131 -23.03 -9.05 13.58
CA ARG A 131 -22.43 -8.85 14.92
C ARG A 131 -20.98 -9.31 14.98
N THR A 132 -20.65 -10.40 14.28
CA THR A 132 -19.27 -10.90 14.18
C THR A 132 -18.37 -9.91 13.44
N VAL A 133 -18.81 -9.40 12.29
CA VAL A 133 -18.10 -8.37 11.52
C VAL A 133 -17.92 -7.06 12.31
N VAL A 134 -18.96 -6.62 13.03
CA VAL A 134 -18.87 -5.45 13.93
C VAL A 134 -17.82 -5.69 15.01
N LYS A 135 -17.85 -6.84 15.69
CA LYS A 135 -16.85 -7.19 16.72
C LYS A 135 -15.42 -7.19 16.16
N LEU A 136 -15.22 -7.70 14.95
CA LEU A 136 -13.92 -7.70 14.29
C LEU A 136 -13.41 -6.28 13.96
N ALA A 137 -14.30 -5.29 13.85
CA ALA A 137 -13.94 -3.91 13.54
C ALA A 137 -13.54 -3.07 14.77
N LEU A 138 -13.89 -3.50 15.99
CA LEU A 138 -13.66 -2.76 17.23
C LEU A 138 -12.19 -2.67 17.70
N PRO A 139 -11.33 -3.71 17.52
CA PRO A 139 -9.95 -3.65 18.00
C PRO A 139 -9.16 -2.45 17.44
N LYS A 140 -8.38 -1.79 18.32
CA LYS A 140 -7.62 -0.57 17.98
C LYS A 140 -6.37 -0.86 17.14
N ASP A 141 -5.83 -2.06 17.29
CA ASP A 141 -4.66 -2.61 16.60
C ASP A 141 -4.97 -3.14 15.19
N LEU A 142 -6.24 -3.18 14.79
CA LEU A 142 -6.63 -3.60 13.45
C LEU A 142 -5.96 -2.73 12.37
N ARG A 143 -5.40 -3.39 11.35
CA ARG A 143 -4.78 -2.73 10.19
C ARG A 143 -5.75 -1.73 9.56
N THR A 144 -5.24 -0.56 9.15
CA THR A 144 -6.06 0.53 8.57
C THR A 144 -6.87 0.06 7.35
N SER A 145 -6.28 -0.77 6.48
CA SER A 145 -6.97 -1.34 5.32
C SER A 145 -8.14 -2.25 5.72
N ASP A 146 -7.92 -3.15 6.69
CA ASP A 146 -8.97 -4.07 7.16
C ASP A 146 -10.10 -3.31 7.85
N ARG A 147 -9.75 -2.27 8.63
CA ARG A 147 -10.73 -1.38 9.26
C ARG A 147 -11.60 -0.64 8.22
N GLN A 148 -10.97 -0.11 7.19
CA GLN A 148 -11.68 0.57 6.11
C GLN A 148 -12.63 -0.41 5.39
N ALA A 149 -12.15 -1.62 5.09
CA ALA A 149 -12.94 -2.62 4.38
C ALA A 149 -14.14 -3.13 5.20
N LEU A 150 -13.98 -3.30 6.52
CA LEU A 150 -15.08 -3.59 7.44
C LEU A 150 -16.05 -2.42 7.55
N GLY A 151 -15.56 -1.18 7.66
CA GLY A 151 -16.39 0.02 7.70
C GLY A 151 -17.26 0.16 6.45
N THR A 152 -16.67 -0.09 5.28
CA THR A 152 -17.41 -0.12 4.01
C THR A 152 -18.47 -1.22 4.01
N MET A 153 -18.13 -2.44 4.40
CA MET A 153 -19.10 -3.54 4.43
C MET A 153 -20.26 -3.29 5.41
N ILE A 154 -19.97 -2.75 6.59
CA ILE A 154 -20.98 -2.38 7.59
C ILE A 154 -21.89 -1.28 7.04
N GLY A 155 -21.31 -0.22 6.45
CA GLY A 155 -22.07 0.87 5.84
C GLY A 155 -23.03 0.40 4.75
N TRP A 156 -22.56 -0.46 3.83
CA TRP A 156 -23.40 -1.09 2.80
C TRP A 156 -24.53 -1.94 3.40
N THR A 157 -24.22 -2.74 4.42
CA THR A 157 -25.22 -3.62 5.05
C THR A 157 -26.34 -2.81 5.70
N LEU A 158 -26.00 -1.72 6.39
CA LEU A 158 -26.98 -0.81 6.99
C LEU A 158 -27.83 -0.13 5.92
N ALA A 159 -27.21 0.40 4.86
CA ALA A 159 -27.93 1.03 3.75
C ALA A 159 -28.92 0.07 3.06
N LEU A 160 -28.50 -1.17 2.79
CA LEU A 160 -29.38 -2.21 2.26
C LEU A 160 -30.56 -2.50 3.19
N ASN A 161 -30.29 -2.59 4.50
CA ASN A 161 -31.32 -2.86 5.49
C ASN A 161 -32.35 -1.72 5.56
N GLU A 162 -31.90 -0.46 5.43
CA GLU A 162 -32.77 0.72 5.42
C GLU A 162 -33.61 0.85 4.16
N ALA A 163 -33.07 0.43 3.03
CA ALA A 163 -33.80 0.40 1.76
C ALA A 163 -34.86 -0.71 1.73
N ASN A 164 -34.62 -1.83 2.42
CA ASN A 164 -35.54 -2.97 2.46
C ASN A 164 -36.46 -2.93 3.70
N ARG A 165 -37.22 -1.84 3.88
CA ARG A 165 -38.04 -1.63 5.09
C ARG A 165 -39.13 -2.67 5.31
N GLU A 166 -39.65 -3.25 4.23
CA GLU A 166 -40.72 -4.26 4.31
C GLU A 166 -40.18 -5.63 4.73
N GLN A 167 -38.90 -5.92 4.42
CA GLN A 167 -38.23 -7.18 4.75
C GLN A 167 -36.78 -6.91 5.16
N PRO A 168 -36.55 -6.33 6.36
CA PRO A 168 -35.23 -5.92 6.78
C PRO A 168 -34.29 -7.14 6.86
N LEU A 169 -33.07 -6.96 6.34
CA LEU A 169 -32.03 -7.99 6.33
C LEU A 169 -31.48 -8.30 7.73
N LEU A 170 -31.62 -7.34 8.64
CA LEU A 170 -31.19 -7.40 10.03
C LEU A 170 -32.39 -7.15 10.94
N LYS A 171 -32.32 -7.66 12.17
CA LYS A 171 -33.32 -7.32 13.18
C LYS A 171 -33.15 -5.87 13.64
N PRO A 172 -34.24 -5.12 13.87
CA PRO A 172 -34.17 -3.76 14.40
C PRO A 172 -33.31 -3.66 15.67
N GLU A 173 -33.43 -4.64 16.59
CA GLU A 173 -32.65 -4.64 17.83
C GLU A 173 -31.15 -4.83 17.58
N THR A 174 -30.74 -5.47 16.49
CA THR A 174 -29.34 -5.57 16.10
C THR A 174 -28.82 -4.21 15.65
N VAL A 175 -29.57 -3.50 14.81
CA VAL A 175 -29.19 -2.18 14.27
C VAL A 175 -29.10 -1.15 15.40
N ASP A 176 -30.10 -1.10 16.28
CA ASP A 176 -30.17 -0.15 17.40
C ASP A 176 -29.01 -0.29 18.39
N ARG A 177 -28.49 -1.51 18.56
CA ARG A 177 -27.37 -1.79 19.48
C ARG A 177 -26.01 -1.41 18.91
N ILE A 178 -25.86 -1.32 17.60
CA ILE A 178 -24.55 -1.14 16.97
C ILE A 178 -24.05 0.30 17.08
N GLY A 179 -24.93 1.29 16.98
CA GLY A 179 -24.57 2.71 17.17
C GLY A 179 -23.82 2.93 18.49
N PRO A 180 -24.42 2.59 19.65
CA PRO A 180 -23.76 2.70 20.95
C PRO A 180 -22.45 1.92 21.06
N ILE A 181 -22.36 0.72 20.48
CA ILE A 181 -21.13 -0.11 20.50
C ILE A 181 -20.00 0.59 19.71
N LEU A 182 -20.31 1.14 18.53
CA LEU A 182 -19.34 1.85 17.71
C LEU A 182 -18.89 3.15 18.37
N GLU A 183 -19.81 3.90 18.97
CA GLU A 183 -19.49 5.12 19.73
C GLU A 183 -18.59 4.83 20.93
N GLN A 184 -18.90 3.80 21.72
CA GLN A 184 -18.10 3.36 22.88
C GLN A 184 -16.69 2.92 22.50
N SER A 185 -16.48 2.43 21.28
CA SER A 185 -15.14 2.05 20.79
C SER A 185 -14.17 3.24 20.70
N GLY A 186 -14.70 4.46 20.57
CA GLY A 186 -13.92 5.68 20.33
C GLY A 186 -13.23 5.73 18.95
N ASN A 187 -13.52 4.78 18.05
CA ASN A 187 -12.85 4.66 16.76
C ASN A 187 -13.52 5.57 15.71
N ARG A 188 -13.22 6.87 15.78
CA ARG A 188 -13.78 7.90 14.87
C ARG A 188 -13.56 7.60 13.39
N ALA A 189 -12.41 6.99 13.04
CA ALA A 189 -12.10 6.66 11.65
C ALA A 189 -13.03 5.57 11.10
N LEU A 190 -13.33 4.55 11.90
CA LEU A 190 -14.30 3.51 11.53
C LEU A 190 -15.72 4.10 11.38
N ILE A 191 -16.16 4.90 12.35
CA ILE A 191 -17.49 5.52 12.33
C ILE A 191 -17.65 6.38 11.07
N SER A 192 -16.68 7.25 10.79
CA SER A 192 -16.70 8.09 9.59
C SER A 192 -16.74 7.27 8.29
N ALA A 193 -16.00 6.16 8.21
CA ALA A 193 -16.03 5.27 7.05
C ALA A 193 -17.40 4.58 6.87
N ILE A 194 -18.04 4.16 7.98
CA ILE A 194 -19.38 3.57 7.98
C ILE A 194 -20.40 4.59 7.50
N GLU A 195 -20.42 5.80 8.06
CA GLU A 195 -21.36 6.85 7.70
C GLU A 195 -21.21 7.27 6.24
N GLN A 196 -19.98 7.54 5.80
CA GLN A 196 -19.70 7.90 4.41
C GLN A 196 -20.17 6.82 3.44
N THR A 197 -19.87 5.55 3.75
CA THR A 197 -20.29 4.44 2.88
C THR A 197 -21.81 4.25 2.93
N ARG A 198 -22.44 4.35 4.10
CA ARG A 198 -23.89 4.21 4.27
C ARG A 198 -24.64 5.25 3.44
N THR A 199 -24.20 6.50 3.42
CA THR A 199 -24.80 7.55 2.58
C THR A 199 -24.65 7.23 1.10
N GLN A 200 -23.44 6.89 0.63
CA GLN A 200 -23.19 6.56 -0.78
C GLN A 200 -23.95 5.31 -1.24
N ALA A 201 -24.01 4.30 -0.38
CA ALA A 201 -24.75 3.07 -0.61
C ALA A 201 -26.26 3.33 -0.65
N GLY A 202 -26.79 4.18 0.25
CA GLY A 202 -28.19 4.58 0.25
C GLY A 202 -28.60 5.22 -1.08
N GLU A 203 -27.83 6.20 -1.56
CA GLU A 203 -28.06 6.81 -2.88
C GLU A 203 -28.06 5.77 -4.01
N SER A 204 -27.07 4.87 -4.01
CA SER A 204 -26.95 3.81 -5.02
C SER A 204 -28.13 2.83 -5.01
N VAL A 205 -28.62 2.49 -3.82
CA VAL A 205 -29.77 1.59 -3.66
C VAL A 205 -31.08 2.30 -4.05
N ASP A 206 -31.23 3.58 -3.73
CA ASP A 206 -32.38 4.37 -4.16
C ASP A 206 -32.43 4.57 -5.68
N ASP A 207 -31.27 4.76 -6.32
CA ASP A 207 -31.15 4.80 -7.78
C ASP A 207 -31.49 3.44 -8.40
N PHE A 208 -31.02 2.35 -7.78
CA PHE A 208 -31.36 0.98 -8.19
C PHE A 208 -32.86 0.70 -8.09
N ASN A 209 -33.49 1.08 -6.99
CA ASN A 209 -34.94 0.92 -6.79
C ASN A 209 -35.74 1.74 -7.81
N ARG A 210 -35.35 2.99 -8.07
CA ARG A 210 -35.97 3.80 -9.12
C ARG A 210 -35.85 3.15 -10.49
N ALA A 211 -34.68 2.60 -10.82
CA ALA A 211 -34.50 1.88 -12.08
C ALA A 211 -35.40 0.63 -12.17
N ILE A 212 -35.61 -0.12 -11.07
CA ILE A 212 -36.57 -1.23 -11.03
C ILE A 212 -38.00 -0.75 -11.22
N ASP A 213 -38.39 0.33 -10.54
CA ASP A 213 -39.74 0.90 -10.66
C ASP A 213 -40.02 1.35 -12.10
N ASP A 214 -39.06 2.01 -12.76
CA ASP A 214 -39.14 2.42 -14.16
C ASP A 214 -39.31 1.23 -15.12
N LEU A 215 -38.88 0.02 -14.73
CA LEU A 215 -38.96 -1.19 -15.54
C LEU A 215 -40.29 -1.94 -15.41
N LYS A 216 -41.09 -1.69 -14.36
CA LYS A 216 -42.34 -2.43 -14.11
C LYS A 216 -43.33 -2.32 -15.27
N ASP A 217 -43.39 -1.15 -15.89
CA ASP A 217 -44.31 -0.85 -16.99
C ASP A 217 -43.71 -1.07 -18.38
N LYS A 218 -42.46 -1.55 -18.47
CA LYS A 218 -41.76 -1.73 -19.75
C LYS A 218 -42.04 -3.09 -20.39
N THR A 219 -42.02 -3.10 -21.71
CA THR A 219 -42.03 -4.32 -22.53
C THR A 219 -40.64 -4.96 -22.55
N PRO A 220 -40.53 -6.29 -22.77
CA PRO A 220 -39.23 -6.95 -22.89
C PRO A 220 -38.29 -6.31 -23.93
N GLU A 221 -38.85 -5.82 -25.03
CA GLU A 221 -38.11 -5.14 -26.11
C GLU A 221 -37.53 -3.80 -25.65
N GLU A 222 -38.26 -3.03 -24.85
CA GLU A 222 -37.77 -1.79 -24.26
C GLU A 222 -36.66 -2.06 -23.23
N VAL A 223 -36.80 -3.10 -22.40
CA VAL A 223 -35.78 -3.50 -21.43
C VAL A 223 -34.49 -3.92 -22.13
N GLU A 224 -34.57 -4.66 -23.24
CA GLU A 224 -33.37 -5.05 -23.99
C GLU A 224 -32.69 -3.86 -24.66
N ARG A 225 -33.44 -2.84 -25.14
CA ARG A 225 -32.84 -1.58 -25.62
C ARG A 225 -32.15 -0.82 -24.49
N MET A 226 -32.82 -0.67 -23.35
CA MET A 226 -32.23 -0.02 -22.17
C MET A 226 -30.95 -0.73 -21.71
N LYS A 227 -30.90 -2.06 -21.79
CA LYS A 227 -29.70 -2.86 -21.49
C LYS A 227 -28.55 -2.55 -22.45
N GLN A 228 -28.80 -2.45 -23.75
CA GLN A 228 -27.78 -2.08 -24.75
C GLN A 228 -27.25 -0.65 -24.52
N ASP A 229 -28.14 0.28 -24.19
CA ASP A 229 -27.77 1.67 -23.86
C ASP A 229 -26.91 1.70 -22.58
N ALA A 230 -27.33 0.97 -21.54
CA ALA A 230 -26.59 0.87 -20.28
C ALA A 230 -25.22 0.19 -20.45
N GLU A 231 -25.11 -0.81 -21.33
CA GLU A 231 -23.84 -1.45 -21.67
C GLU A 231 -22.89 -0.47 -22.36
N THR A 232 -23.42 0.37 -23.25
CA THR A 232 -22.64 1.45 -23.90
C THR A 232 -22.16 2.47 -22.86
N VAL A 233 -23.06 2.95 -22.00
CA VAL A 233 -22.74 3.90 -20.93
C VAL A 233 -21.71 3.33 -19.95
N TRP A 234 -21.84 2.06 -19.57
CA TRP A 234 -20.89 1.39 -18.69
C TRP A 234 -19.49 1.27 -19.33
N ASN A 235 -19.44 0.85 -20.60
CA ASN A 235 -18.17 0.75 -21.34
C ASN A 235 -17.48 2.13 -21.47
N GLU A 236 -18.23 3.18 -21.80
CA GLU A 236 -17.70 4.55 -21.86
C GLU A 236 -17.20 5.04 -20.49
N ALA A 237 -17.97 4.81 -19.43
CA ALA A 237 -17.59 5.22 -18.08
C ALA A 237 -16.35 4.46 -17.59
N LYS A 238 -16.25 3.17 -17.91
CA LYS A 238 -15.08 2.32 -17.60
C LYS A 238 -13.83 2.83 -18.34
N MET A 239 -13.91 3.10 -19.64
CA MET A 239 -12.77 3.63 -20.39
C MET A 239 -12.28 4.98 -19.83
N ARG A 240 -13.20 5.90 -19.50
CA ARG A 240 -12.84 7.19 -18.90
C ARG A 240 -12.18 7.04 -17.54
N TYR A 241 -12.65 6.10 -16.72
CA TYR A 241 -12.02 5.77 -15.45
C TYR A 241 -10.60 5.23 -15.64
N ASP A 242 -10.41 4.31 -16.60
CA ASP A 242 -9.10 3.72 -16.91
C ASP A 242 -8.12 4.77 -17.44
N GLU A 243 -8.55 5.67 -18.33
CA GLU A 243 -7.76 6.80 -18.85
C GLU A 243 -7.34 7.75 -17.71
N THR A 244 -8.28 8.13 -16.84
CA THR A 244 -7.98 9.04 -15.72
C THR A 244 -7.04 8.38 -14.70
N SER A 245 -7.22 7.08 -14.45
CA SER A 245 -6.35 6.28 -13.60
C SER A 245 -4.92 6.21 -14.17
N GLN A 246 -4.79 6.08 -15.50
CA GLN A 246 -3.50 6.11 -16.19
C GLN A 246 -2.83 7.48 -16.05
N GLN A 247 -3.56 8.58 -16.28
CA GLN A 247 -3.05 9.95 -16.10
C GLN A 247 -2.52 10.16 -14.68
N LEU A 248 -3.22 9.64 -13.67
CA LEU A 248 -2.78 9.73 -12.27
C LEU A 248 -1.46 8.97 -12.03
N ARG A 249 -1.30 7.78 -12.63
CA ARG A 249 -0.06 7.00 -12.53
C ARG A 249 1.12 7.72 -13.19
N GLU A 250 0.90 8.29 -14.38
CA GLU A 250 1.90 9.06 -15.10
C GLU A 250 2.28 10.33 -14.34
N GLY A 251 1.31 11.08 -13.82
CA GLY A 251 1.56 12.24 -12.97
C GLY A 251 2.38 11.90 -11.72
N LYS A 252 2.07 10.79 -11.04
CA LYS A 252 2.85 10.31 -9.87
C LYS A 252 4.28 9.94 -10.25
N LYS A 253 4.52 9.46 -11.47
CA LYS A 253 5.88 9.20 -11.99
C LYS A 253 6.63 10.51 -12.20
N SER A 254 6.00 11.50 -12.85
CA SER A 254 6.58 12.84 -13.04
C SER A 254 6.91 13.52 -11.70
N GLU A 255 6.05 13.41 -10.69
CA GLU A 255 6.32 13.95 -9.35
C GLU A 255 7.57 13.31 -8.71
N ARG A 256 7.76 12.00 -8.87
CA ARG A 256 8.95 11.29 -8.36
C ARG A 256 10.22 11.73 -9.08
N GLU A 257 10.16 11.95 -10.39
CA GLU A 257 11.27 12.45 -11.19
C GLU A 257 11.67 13.86 -10.75
N LEU A 258 10.69 14.76 -10.58
CA LEU A 258 10.93 16.13 -10.07
C LEU A 258 11.54 16.10 -8.65
N LYS A 259 11.04 15.25 -7.74
CA LYS A 259 11.64 15.04 -6.41
C LYS A 259 13.08 14.53 -6.49
N SER A 260 13.40 13.67 -7.46
CA SER A 260 14.76 13.17 -7.69
C SER A 260 15.70 14.29 -8.14
N ILE A 261 15.28 15.09 -9.12
CA ILE A 261 16.01 16.26 -9.60
C ILE A 261 16.27 17.23 -8.43
N ARG A 262 15.24 17.53 -7.63
CA ARG A 262 15.37 18.40 -6.46
C ARG A 262 16.44 17.91 -5.48
N ARG A 263 16.42 16.61 -5.15
CA ARG A 263 17.42 16.01 -4.24
C ARG A 263 18.84 16.14 -4.79
N ASN A 264 19.03 15.95 -6.09
CA ASN A 264 20.35 16.11 -6.72
C ASN A 264 20.82 17.57 -6.68
N LEU A 265 19.94 18.53 -6.97
CA LEU A 265 20.25 19.96 -6.87
C LEU A 265 20.60 20.38 -5.43
N LEU A 266 19.84 19.90 -4.44
CA LEU A 266 20.12 20.16 -3.02
C LEU A 266 21.47 19.57 -2.58
N ARG A 267 21.81 18.36 -3.05
CA ARG A 267 23.13 17.76 -2.80
C ARG A 267 24.25 18.58 -3.42
N GLN A 268 24.09 19.04 -4.66
CA GLN A 268 25.06 19.93 -5.31
C GLN A 268 25.23 21.24 -4.51
N ASN A 269 24.13 21.87 -4.08
CA ASN A 269 24.20 23.08 -3.25
C ASN A 269 24.94 22.82 -1.92
N SER A 270 24.63 21.71 -1.24
CA SER A 270 25.30 21.34 0.01
C SER A 270 26.80 21.09 -0.17
N ASN A 271 27.20 20.46 -1.28
CA ASN A 271 28.61 20.28 -1.60
C ASN A 271 29.32 21.62 -1.80
N LEU A 272 28.70 22.57 -2.52
CA LEU A 272 29.25 23.92 -2.69
C LEU A 272 29.40 24.66 -1.35
N GLU A 273 28.40 24.57 -0.48
CA GLU A 273 28.46 25.15 0.87
C GLU A 273 29.59 24.55 1.71
N ASN A 274 29.80 23.23 1.64
CA ASN A 274 30.89 22.56 2.35
C ASN A 274 32.26 22.97 1.80
N GLU A 275 32.40 23.12 0.49
CA GLU A 275 33.62 23.63 -0.15
C GLU A 275 33.92 25.07 0.30
N LEU A 276 32.91 25.94 0.38
CA LEU A 276 33.05 27.32 0.86
C LEU A 276 33.49 27.41 2.32
N LYS A 277 33.12 26.41 3.14
CA LYS A 277 33.47 26.33 4.58
C LYS A 277 34.85 25.74 4.86
N LYS A 278 35.57 25.23 3.85
CA LYS A 278 36.91 24.64 4.07
C LYS A 278 37.86 25.68 4.70
N PRO A 279 38.56 25.32 5.80
CA PRO A 279 39.42 26.25 6.53
C PRO A 279 40.69 26.62 5.75
N THR A 280 41.28 27.73 6.14
CA THR A 280 42.58 28.23 5.69
C THR A 280 43.73 27.30 6.15
N PRO A 281 44.75 27.01 5.33
CA PRO A 281 45.91 26.23 5.74
C PRO A 281 46.71 26.89 6.87
N GLY A 282 47.26 26.03 7.73
CA GLY A 282 47.82 26.36 9.03
C GLY A 282 49.01 27.31 9.05
N PHE A 283 49.02 28.13 10.10
CA PHE A 283 50.22 28.80 10.59
C PHE A 283 51.27 27.75 10.97
N PRO A 284 52.57 27.97 10.70
CA PRO A 284 53.62 27.07 11.16
C PRO A 284 53.53 26.93 12.68
N VAL A 285 53.58 25.71 13.21
CA VAL A 285 53.50 25.50 14.66
C VAL A 285 54.91 25.51 15.22
N GLU A 286 55.18 26.40 16.18
CA GLU A 286 56.46 26.43 16.87
C GLU A 286 56.64 25.12 17.65
N PRO A 287 57.77 24.39 17.46
CA PRO A 287 58.05 23.19 18.23
C PRO A 287 58.10 23.50 19.71
N ARG A 288 57.60 22.59 20.56
CA ARG A 288 57.70 22.76 22.01
C ARG A 288 59.09 22.34 22.48
N GLU A 289 59.71 23.20 23.28
CA GLU A 289 61.00 22.91 23.89
C GLU A 289 60.87 21.71 24.86
N PRO A 290 61.71 20.66 24.71
CA PRO A 290 61.76 19.55 25.64
C PRO A 290 62.12 20.04 27.04
N LYS A 291 61.49 19.47 28.07
CA LYS A 291 61.79 19.82 29.46
C LYS A 291 62.93 18.97 29.97
N GLU A 292 63.94 19.61 30.56
CA GLU A 292 65.05 18.91 31.19
C GLU A 292 64.56 18.03 32.36
N PRO A 293 64.99 16.75 32.44
CA PRO A 293 64.65 15.87 33.56
C PRO A 293 65.23 16.42 34.87
N ARG A 294 64.36 16.89 35.78
CA ARG A 294 64.77 17.34 37.12
C ARG A 294 64.47 16.25 38.14
N ARG A 295 65.53 15.65 38.71
CA ARG A 295 65.44 14.73 39.84
C ARG A 295 66.22 15.29 41.03
N PRO A 296 65.60 15.47 42.21
CA PRO A 296 66.35 15.77 43.42
C PRO A 296 67.17 14.55 43.86
N ASN A 297 68.44 14.76 44.20
CA ASN A 297 69.41 13.77 44.70
C ASN A 297 69.82 12.63 43.73
N VAL A 298 70.31 12.99 42.54
CA VAL A 298 70.95 12.05 41.61
C VAL A 298 72.38 11.72 42.09
N GLN A 299 72.71 10.43 42.24
CA GLN A 299 74.06 9.97 42.58
C GLN A 299 74.94 9.87 41.33
N LEU A 300 76.26 10.08 41.47
CA LEU A 300 77.23 9.91 40.39
C LEU A 300 77.17 8.46 39.85
N GLY A 301 76.79 8.27 38.58
CA GLY A 301 76.69 6.96 37.94
C GLY A 301 75.28 6.33 37.90
N ASP A 302 74.22 7.08 38.23
CA ASP A 302 72.84 6.63 38.06
C ASP A 302 72.49 6.40 36.58
N ARG A 303 72.52 5.13 36.15
CA ARG A 303 72.21 4.70 34.77
C ARG A 303 70.83 5.15 34.29
N ASN A 304 69.86 5.32 35.20
CA ASN A 304 68.52 5.75 34.82
C ASN A 304 68.52 7.24 34.47
N TYR A 305 69.21 8.07 35.26
CA TYR A 305 69.38 9.49 34.95
C TYR A 305 70.22 9.71 33.68
N GLU A 306 71.26 8.91 33.47
CA GLU A 306 72.04 8.95 32.22
C GLU A 306 71.19 8.61 30.98
N THR A 307 70.22 7.69 31.12
CA THR A 307 69.29 7.32 30.05
C THR A 307 68.29 8.43 29.76
N GLU A 308 67.71 9.04 30.80
CA GLU A 308 66.82 10.22 30.68
C GLU A 308 67.55 11.41 30.05
N MET A 309 68.79 11.67 30.45
CA MET A 309 69.62 12.72 29.85
C MET A 309 69.97 12.42 28.38
N ARG A 310 70.10 11.15 28.01
CA ARG A 310 70.32 10.74 26.61
C ARG A 310 69.07 10.93 25.76
N GLU A 311 67.89 10.64 26.31
CA GLU A 311 66.59 10.89 25.67
C GLU A 311 66.32 12.38 25.53
N TYR A 312 66.52 13.17 26.59
CA TYR A 312 66.43 14.63 26.54
C TYR A 312 67.34 15.23 25.47
N ARG A 313 68.61 14.79 25.37
CA ARG A 313 69.53 15.24 24.30
C ARG A 313 69.04 14.85 22.90
N ARG A 314 68.36 13.71 22.75
CA ARG A 314 67.77 13.28 21.48
C ARG A 314 66.56 14.15 21.12
N GLU A 315 65.71 14.45 22.09
CA GLU A 315 64.57 15.34 21.95
C GLU A 315 65.01 16.78 21.66
N MET A 316 66.06 17.27 22.31
CA MET A 316 66.65 18.60 22.04
C MET A 316 67.14 18.71 20.59
N ARG A 317 67.83 17.70 20.06
CA ARG A 317 68.22 17.68 18.63
C ARG A 317 67.02 17.59 17.69
N ALA A 318 65.91 17.01 18.12
CA ALA A 318 64.67 16.99 17.34
C ALA A 318 63.98 18.36 17.38
N TYR A 319 63.97 19.02 18.53
CA TYR A 319 63.50 20.39 18.72
C TYR A 319 64.30 21.39 17.90
N GLU A 320 65.64 21.36 17.94
CA GLU A 320 66.51 22.25 17.15
C GLU A 320 66.25 22.10 15.64
N ARG A 321 66.10 20.86 15.15
CA ARG A 321 65.71 20.60 13.76
C ARG A 321 64.32 21.15 13.45
N GLY A 322 63.34 20.86 14.31
CA GLY A 322 61.98 21.40 14.17
C GLY A 322 61.94 22.93 14.21
N LEU A 323 62.83 23.57 14.97
CA LEU A 323 62.89 25.03 15.13
C LEU A 323 63.48 25.67 13.88
N SER A 324 64.51 25.04 13.30
CA SER A 324 65.03 25.41 11.98
C SER A 324 63.96 25.29 10.90
N ASP A 325 63.21 24.18 10.89
CA ASP A 325 62.11 23.96 9.95
C ASP A 325 60.98 24.98 10.15
N PHE A 326 60.61 25.29 11.39
CA PHE A 326 59.64 26.34 11.72
C PHE A 326 60.11 27.72 11.24
N ARG A 327 61.37 28.09 11.46
CA ARG A 327 61.93 29.38 11.01
C ARG A 327 61.91 29.50 9.49
N ASN A 328 62.32 28.45 8.78
CA ASN A 328 62.24 28.39 7.32
C ASN A 328 60.79 28.49 6.84
N GLN A 329 59.87 27.79 7.50
CA GLN A 329 58.45 27.84 7.16
C GLN A 329 57.82 29.20 7.50
N ALA A 330 58.21 29.86 8.59
CA ALA A 330 57.69 31.15 9.03
C ALA A 330 58.19 32.30 8.15
N ALA A 331 59.45 32.24 7.68
CA ALA A 331 60.01 33.24 6.77
C ALA A 331 59.22 33.34 5.46
N ASP A 332 58.88 32.19 4.87
CA ASP A 332 58.13 32.12 3.61
C ASP A 332 56.60 32.17 3.82
N TYR A 333 56.12 32.16 5.07
CA TYR A 333 54.69 32.09 5.39
C TYR A 333 53.89 33.28 4.82
N PRO A 334 54.33 34.56 4.93
CA PRO A 334 53.58 35.68 4.38
C PRO A 334 53.35 35.57 2.87
N GLN A 335 54.36 35.13 2.10
CA GLN A 335 54.23 34.92 0.66
C GLN A 335 53.31 33.74 0.34
N ARG A 336 53.44 32.61 1.05
CA ARG A 336 52.54 31.46 0.88
C ARG A 336 51.10 31.81 1.24
N LEU A 337 50.89 32.60 2.31
CA LEU A 337 49.59 33.08 2.72
C LEU A 337 48.98 34.02 1.67
N ALA A 338 49.73 34.98 1.14
CA ALA A 338 49.25 35.87 0.08
C ALA A 338 48.89 35.12 -1.20
N ALA A 339 49.74 34.20 -1.66
CA ALA A 339 49.47 33.36 -2.82
C ALA A 339 48.24 32.45 -2.60
N TRP A 340 48.08 31.93 -1.38
CA TRP A 340 46.88 31.17 -1.01
C TRP A 340 45.64 32.07 -0.98
N GLN A 341 45.70 33.26 -0.40
CA GLN A 341 44.57 34.21 -0.33
C GLN A 341 44.06 34.57 -1.72
N GLN A 342 44.95 34.83 -2.69
CA GLN A 342 44.55 35.06 -4.07
C GLN A 342 43.85 33.85 -4.70
N ARG A 343 44.41 32.64 -4.52
CA ARG A 343 43.80 31.40 -5.02
C ARG A 343 42.45 31.12 -4.34
N ASP A 344 42.33 31.38 -3.05
CA ASP A 344 41.08 31.19 -2.30
C ASP A 344 40.01 32.21 -2.69
N GLN A 345 40.39 33.47 -2.94
CA GLN A 345 39.46 34.48 -3.48
C GLN A 345 38.87 34.04 -4.82
N ILE A 346 39.71 33.59 -5.75
CA ILE A 346 39.26 33.08 -7.06
C ILE A 346 38.38 31.83 -6.88
N ARG A 347 38.80 30.90 -6.02
CA ARG A 347 38.03 29.68 -5.70
C ARG A 347 36.64 30.02 -5.15
N ARG A 348 36.56 30.91 -4.15
CA ARG A 348 35.29 31.35 -3.54
C ARG A 348 34.41 32.09 -4.53
N ALA A 349 34.97 32.96 -5.37
CA ALA A 349 34.23 33.64 -6.42
C ALA A 349 33.60 32.64 -7.41
N ASN A 350 34.37 31.63 -7.85
CA ASN A 350 33.88 30.56 -8.72
C ASN A 350 32.77 29.72 -8.05
N LEU A 351 32.94 29.35 -6.77
CA LEU A 351 31.93 28.60 -6.02
C LEU A 351 30.64 29.42 -5.81
N MET A 352 30.75 30.72 -5.51
CA MET A 352 29.59 31.61 -5.40
C MET A 352 28.88 31.78 -6.75
N ALA A 353 29.62 31.90 -7.86
CA ALA A 353 29.03 31.96 -9.19
C ALA A 353 28.27 30.67 -9.55
N GLN A 354 28.83 29.50 -9.22
CA GLN A 354 28.13 28.21 -9.39
C GLN A 354 26.87 28.13 -8.52
N GLN A 355 26.94 28.61 -7.28
CA GLN A 355 25.77 28.65 -6.39
C GLN A 355 24.67 29.57 -6.93
N GLN A 356 25.03 30.74 -7.46
CA GLN A 356 24.10 31.67 -8.10
C GLN A 356 23.42 31.07 -9.34
N GLN A 357 24.12 30.23 -10.12
CA GLN A 357 23.53 29.52 -11.25
C GLN A 357 22.58 28.40 -10.83
N LEU A 358 22.84 27.77 -9.68
CA LEU A 358 22.06 26.64 -9.17
C LEU A 358 20.74 27.08 -8.51
N HIS A 359 20.70 28.28 -7.92
CA HIS A 359 19.51 28.79 -7.24
C HIS A 359 18.27 28.92 -8.16
N PRO A 360 18.36 29.49 -9.38
CA PRO A 360 17.23 29.51 -10.33
C PRO A 360 16.73 28.11 -10.70
N ALA A 361 17.63 27.13 -10.83
CA ALA A 361 17.25 25.75 -11.14
C ALA A 361 16.45 25.10 -10.00
N LEU A 362 16.84 25.34 -8.75
CA LEU A 362 16.08 24.92 -7.57
C LEU A 362 14.68 25.55 -7.53
N THR A 363 14.59 26.86 -7.76
CA THR A 363 13.31 27.59 -7.75
C THR A 363 12.40 27.10 -8.88
N LYS A 364 12.92 26.94 -10.10
CA LYS A 364 12.15 26.43 -11.24
C LYS A 364 11.64 25.00 -10.98
N ASN A 365 12.49 24.13 -10.44
CA ASN A 365 12.09 22.76 -10.11
C ASN A 365 11.04 22.73 -8.99
N GLN A 366 11.12 23.62 -8.00
CA GLN A 366 10.10 23.76 -6.96
C GLN A 366 8.76 24.20 -7.53
N GLN A 367 8.74 25.20 -8.41
CA GLN A 367 7.52 25.65 -9.09
C GLN A 367 6.87 24.53 -9.92
N GLN A 368 7.68 23.75 -10.65
CA GLN A 368 7.19 22.58 -11.40
C GLN A 368 6.60 21.52 -10.48
N LEU A 369 7.22 21.28 -9.31
CA LEU A 369 6.72 20.32 -8.32
C LEU A 369 5.36 20.76 -7.76
N ASP A 370 5.20 22.05 -7.46
CA ASP A 370 3.95 22.59 -6.91
C ASP A 370 2.83 22.57 -7.97
N SER A 371 3.13 22.92 -9.22
CA SER A 371 2.19 22.78 -10.35
C SER A 371 1.75 21.32 -10.54
N CYS A 372 2.72 20.39 -10.53
CA CYS A 372 2.45 18.96 -10.68
C CYS A 372 1.56 18.40 -9.55
N LYS A 373 1.73 18.88 -8.31
CA LYS A 373 0.86 18.49 -7.19
C LYS A 373 -0.58 18.98 -7.37
N MET A 374 -0.76 20.23 -7.79
CA MET A 374 -2.10 20.77 -8.04
C MET A 374 -2.82 20.00 -9.16
N GLU A 375 -2.10 19.66 -10.24
CA GLU A 375 -2.64 18.82 -11.32
C GLU A 375 -3.00 17.41 -10.83
N LEU A 376 -2.15 16.80 -10.00
CA LEU A 376 -2.40 15.50 -9.40
C LEU A 376 -3.65 15.49 -8.50
N ASP A 377 -3.84 16.53 -7.69
CA ASP A 377 -5.03 16.65 -6.84
C ASP A 377 -6.30 16.77 -7.70
N ALA A 378 -6.26 17.56 -8.79
CA ALA A 378 -7.38 17.69 -9.71
C ALA A 378 -7.69 16.36 -10.46
N ILE A 379 -6.66 15.64 -10.90
CA ILE A 379 -6.82 14.33 -11.56
C ILE A 379 -7.39 13.32 -10.56
N PHE A 380 -6.93 13.33 -9.30
CA PHE A 380 -7.46 12.44 -8.26
C PHE A 380 -8.94 12.67 -7.99
N ILE A 381 -9.39 13.93 -7.91
CA ILE A 381 -10.82 14.25 -7.76
C ILE A 381 -11.61 13.69 -8.96
N ARG A 382 -11.14 13.91 -10.19
CA ARG A 382 -11.78 13.36 -11.40
C ARG A 382 -11.81 11.83 -11.39
N GLU A 383 -10.74 11.17 -10.96
CA GLU A 383 -10.68 9.70 -10.86
C GLU A 383 -11.77 9.19 -9.91
N GLN A 384 -11.95 9.83 -8.74
CA GLN A 384 -13.02 9.46 -7.81
C GLN A 384 -14.42 9.66 -8.41
N GLU A 385 -14.63 10.74 -9.17
CA GLU A 385 -15.90 10.97 -9.87
C GLU A 385 -16.15 9.93 -10.98
N GLN A 386 -15.14 9.61 -11.81
CA GLN A 386 -15.28 8.60 -12.85
C GLN A 386 -15.48 7.20 -12.25
N LYS A 387 -14.83 6.89 -11.12
CA LYS A 387 -15.05 5.65 -10.39
C LYS A 387 -16.51 5.50 -9.97
N LYS A 388 -17.09 6.55 -9.36
CA LYS A 388 -18.51 6.59 -8.98
C LYS A 388 -19.41 6.39 -10.19
N ARG A 389 -19.16 7.11 -11.29
CA ARG A 389 -19.96 6.97 -12.53
C ARG A 389 -19.90 5.56 -13.11
N SER A 390 -18.72 4.95 -13.14
CA SER A 390 -18.53 3.58 -13.62
C SER A 390 -19.28 2.58 -12.73
N GLN A 391 -19.24 2.75 -11.41
CA GLN A 391 -19.97 1.91 -10.46
C GLN A 391 -21.49 2.03 -10.62
N VAL A 392 -22.03 3.25 -10.78
CA VAL A 392 -23.45 3.47 -11.04
C VAL A 392 -23.87 2.81 -12.35
N ALA A 393 -23.12 3.03 -13.43
CA ALA A 393 -23.42 2.43 -14.74
C ALA A 393 -23.36 0.90 -14.70
N GLN A 394 -22.39 0.33 -13.98
CA GLN A 394 -22.30 -1.12 -13.76
C GLN A 394 -23.51 -1.65 -13.00
N GLY A 395 -23.93 -0.94 -11.94
CA GLY A 395 -25.14 -1.27 -11.18
C GLY A 395 -26.38 -1.25 -12.05
N THR A 396 -26.58 -0.19 -12.85
CA THR A 396 -27.69 -0.08 -13.80
C THR A 396 -27.71 -1.23 -14.81
N LEU A 397 -26.57 -1.57 -15.40
CA LEU A 397 -26.45 -2.70 -16.33
C LEU A 397 -26.82 -4.03 -15.63
N ALA A 398 -26.37 -4.24 -14.40
CA ALA A 398 -26.70 -5.43 -13.62
C ALA A 398 -28.21 -5.52 -13.32
N VAL A 399 -28.88 -4.39 -13.00
CA VAL A 399 -30.34 -4.32 -12.85
C VAL A 399 -31.01 -4.80 -14.13
N LEU A 400 -30.61 -4.24 -15.27
CA LEU A 400 -31.26 -4.48 -16.56
C LEU A 400 -31.02 -5.91 -17.04
N GLN A 401 -29.82 -6.47 -16.82
CA GLN A 401 -29.53 -7.87 -17.08
C GLN A 401 -30.39 -8.80 -16.23
N LEU A 402 -30.59 -8.47 -14.96
CA LEU A 402 -31.43 -9.25 -14.05
C LEU A 402 -32.91 -9.10 -14.42
N ALA A 403 -33.34 -7.89 -14.77
CA ALA A 403 -34.69 -7.60 -15.21
C ALA A 403 -35.04 -8.29 -16.52
N SER A 404 -34.12 -8.32 -17.50
CA SER A 404 -34.29 -9.06 -18.75
C SER A 404 -34.47 -10.57 -18.48
N LYS A 405 -33.72 -11.15 -17.53
CA LYS A 405 -33.83 -12.57 -17.15
C LYS A 405 -35.11 -12.90 -16.36
N HIS A 406 -35.60 -11.97 -15.55
CA HIS A 406 -36.67 -12.22 -14.58
C HIS A 406 -37.90 -11.31 -14.77
N LEU A 407 -38.09 -10.71 -15.95
CA LEU A 407 -39.12 -9.69 -16.15
C LEU A 407 -40.53 -10.15 -15.76
N GLN A 408 -40.87 -11.42 -16.03
CA GLN A 408 -42.16 -11.99 -15.65
C GLN A 408 -42.28 -12.21 -14.14
N ASP A 409 -41.18 -12.53 -13.46
CA ASP A 409 -41.15 -12.71 -12.02
C ASP A 409 -41.20 -11.34 -11.32
N ILE A 410 -40.51 -10.32 -11.83
CA ILE A 410 -40.54 -8.93 -11.35
C ILE A 410 -41.95 -8.33 -11.47
N LYS A 411 -42.68 -8.66 -12.54
CA LYS A 411 -44.08 -8.25 -12.73
C LYS A 411 -45.06 -8.97 -11.80
N ARG A 412 -44.72 -10.18 -11.33
CA ARG A 412 -45.59 -11.00 -10.48
C ARG A 412 -45.30 -10.86 -8.99
N ASP A 413 -44.06 -10.53 -8.64
CA ASP A 413 -43.60 -10.46 -7.27
C ASP A 413 -42.52 -9.38 -7.15
N THR A 414 -42.84 -8.26 -6.48
CA THR A 414 -41.89 -7.20 -6.13
C THR A 414 -40.80 -7.69 -5.17
N ARG A 415 -40.90 -8.93 -4.67
CA ARG A 415 -39.93 -9.64 -3.83
C ARG A 415 -38.61 -10.00 -4.51
N PHE A 416 -38.22 -9.33 -5.61
CA PHE A 416 -36.80 -9.20 -5.96
C PHE A 416 -36.11 -8.30 -4.94
N ALA A 417 -36.03 -8.79 -3.70
CA ALA A 417 -35.39 -8.14 -2.58
C ALA A 417 -33.95 -7.82 -2.99
N ILE A 418 -33.62 -6.54 -2.90
CA ILE A 418 -32.30 -5.94 -3.08
C ILE A 418 -31.23 -6.92 -2.56
N ARG A 419 -30.46 -7.55 -3.46
CA ARG A 419 -29.49 -8.60 -3.10
C ARG A 419 -28.08 -8.02 -3.02
N PRO A 420 -27.24 -8.46 -2.08
CA PRO A 420 -25.82 -8.08 -2.01
C PRO A 420 -25.04 -8.28 -3.30
N SER A 421 -25.35 -9.32 -4.08
CA SER A 421 -24.70 -9.58 -5.37
C SER A 421 -24.94 -8.49 -6.42
N MET A 422 -25.91 -7.60 -6.21
CA MET A 422 -26.20 -6.47 -7.11
C MET A 422 -25.36 -5.23 -6.77
N PHE A 423 -24.62 -5.24 -5.66
CA PHE A 423 -23.87 -4.09 -5.15
C PHE A 423 -22.42 -4.48 -4.85
N PRO A 424 -21.48 -3.52 -4.87
CA PRO A 424 -20.07 -3.79 -4.60
C PRO A 424 -19.78 -3.92 -3.08
N ILE A 425 -20.57 -4.72 -2.36
CA ILE A 425 -20.44 -4.92 -0.90
C ILE A 425 -19.19 -5.73 -0.59
N LEU A 426 -18.97 -6.78 -1.37
CA LEU A 426 -17.74 -7.57 -1.37
C LEU A 426 -16.87 -7.05 -2.53
N GLN A 427 -15.97 -6.12 -2.24
CA GLN A 427 -15.03 -5.56 -3.21
C GLN A 427 -14.02 -6.64 -3.61
N TYR A 428 -14.32 -7.37 -4.67
CA TYR A 428 -13.60 -8.58 -5.07
C TYR A 428 -12.09 -8.36 -5.22
N GLU A 429 -11.66 -7.31 -5.92
CA GLU A 429 -10.24 -6.99 -6.10
C GLU A 429 -9.50 -6.70 -4.78
N GLU A 430 -10.17 -6.04 -3.84
CA GLU A 430 -9.62 -5.77 -2.52
C GLU A 430 -9.48 -7.06 -1.71
N GLU A 431 -10.46 -7.96 -1.82
CA GLU A 431 -10.40 -9.29 -1.20
C GLU A 431 -9.27 -10.15 -1.75
N VAL A 432 -9.06 -10.15 -3.07
CA VAL A 432 -7.93 -10.85 -3.71
C VAL A 432 -6.60 -10.27 -3.22
N THR A 433 -6.48 -8.94 -3.15
CA THR A 433 -5.28 -8.27 -2.65
C THR A 433 -5.01 -8.62 -1.18
N ARG A 434 -6.06 -8.67 -0.34
CA ARG A 434 -5.96 -9.06 1.06
C ARG A 434 -5.53 -10.52 1.21
N LEU A 435 -6.09 -11.43 0.43
CA LEU A 435 -5.71 -12.85 0.42
C LEU A 435 -4.24 -13.04 0.05
N LYS A 436 -3.75 -12.30 -0.94
CA LYS A 436 -2.32 -12.29 -1.30
C LYS A 436 -1.44 -11.79 -0.16
N SER A 437 -1.87 -10.76 0.56
CA SER A 437 -1.14 -10.28 1.73
C SER A 437 -1.12 -11.35 2.83
N ALA A 438 -2.24 -12.01 3.11
CA ALA A 438 -2.32 -13.07 4.10
C ALA A 438 -1.44 -14.28 3.72
N TYR A 439 -1.42 -14.64 2.43
CA TYR A 439 -0.54 -15.68 1.90
C TYR A 439 0.94 -15.35 2.07
N ARG A 440 1.36 -14.11 1.78
CA ARG A 440 2.76 -13.68 2.00
C ARG A 440 3.16 -13.73 3.47
N SER A 441 2.25 -13.37 4.38
CA SER A 441 2.49 -13.47 5.83
C SER A 441 2.71 -14.91 6.31
N LEU A 442 2.05 -15.90 5.70
CA LEU A 442 2.30 -17.32 5.99
C LEU A 442 3.74 -17.73 5.66
N GLY A 443 4.28 -17.25 4.53
CA GLY A 443 5.63 -17.60 4.07
C GLY A 443 6.76 -16.98 4.88
N ASN A 444 6.53 -15.78 5.40
CA ASN A 444 7.55 -15.02 6.14
C ASN A 444 7.66 -15.43 7.61
N GLY A 445 6.82 -16.35 8.10
CA GLY A 445 6.81 -16.78 9.49
C GLY A 445 6.75 -15.58 10.44
N GLU A 446 5.77 -14.67 10.25
CA GLU A 446 5.54 -13.57 11.20
C GLU A 446 5.38 -14.19 12.59
N GLN A 447 6.46 -14.16 13.38
CA GLN A 447 6.43 -14.38 14.81
C GLN A 447 5.41 -13.37 15.33
N GLN A 448 4.28 -13.87 15.83
CA GLN A 448 3.39 -13.04 16.61
C GLN A 448 4.24 -12.34 17.68
N PRO A 449 4.10 -11.02 17.88
CA PRO A 449 4.69 -10.40 19.04
C PRO A 449 4.12 -11.15 20.25
N ASN A 450 4.98 -11.86 20.98
CA ASN A 450 4.59 -12.49 22.23
C ASN A 450 3.94 -11.41 23.12
N GLU A 451 2.79 -11.77 23.68
CA GLU A 451 1.99 -10.97 24.61
C GLU A 451 2.80 -10.27 25.70
#